data_AF-A0A9E5QY01-F1
#
_entry.id   AF-A0A9E5QY01-F1
#
_cell.length_a   1.000
_cell.length_b   1.000
_cell.length_c   1.000
_cell.angle_alpha   90.00
_cell.angle_beta   90.00
_cell.angle_gamma   90.00
#
_symmetry.space_group_name_H-M   'P 1'
#
loop_
_entity.id
_entity.type
_entity.pdbx_description
1 polymer ?
#
loop_
_entity_poly.entity_id
_entity_poly.type
_entity_poly.pdbx_seq_one_letter_code
_entity_poly.pdbx_strand_id
1 'polypeptide(L)'
;MEQSGTGFFKMAFLLQLITQKPDFLKMLRDEWVIVQLLIQTGGLGLLLGATVFSFRLIRTWSENHHSEVQIRLERQSYLLGAVLALVFWSQALSLLFFLHTVNVHLTEQIEGAMCAKGILGLNDFGYPLLFLKLLALGFYSLYLISNHFDNREPGYPLTPFKFWLVFPATVLLALDVYLGFQFLGTSRPASSPLAAV
;
A
#
# COMPACT_ATOMS: atom_id res chain seq x y z
N MET A 1 -10.81 -9.18 -29.62
CA MET A 1 -9.85 -8.13 -30.03
C MET A 1 -9.54 -7.28 -28.80
N GLU A 2 -8.61 -7.73 -27.96
CA GLU A 2 -8.38 -7.12 -26.63
C GLU A 2 -6.89 -7.22 -26.27
N GLN A 3 -6.04 -6.50 -27.02
CA GLN A 3 -4.58 -6.43 -26.75
C GLN A 3 -3.97 -5.04 -26.99
N SER A 4 -4.77 -3.98 -27.16
CA SER A 4 -4.24 -2.64 -27.51
C SER A 4 -3.99 -1.71 -26.31
N GLY A 5 -4.41 -2.05 -25.09
CA GLY A 5 -4.31 -1.16 -23.91
C GLY A 5 -3.01 -1.30 -23.10
N THR A 6 -2.35 -2.46 -23.15
CA THR A 6 -1.16 -2.75 -22.33
C THR A 6 0.13 -2.17 -22.91
N GLY A 7 0.19 -1.97 -24.23
CA GLY A 7 1.34 -1.37 -24.91
C GLY A 7 1.52 0.12 -24.61
N PHE A 8 0.42 0.88 -24.57
CA PHE A 8 0.47 2.31 -24.25
C PHE A 8 0.85 2.56 -22.79
N PHE A 9 0.31 1.77 -21.86
CA PHE A 9 0.68 1.85 -20.43
C PHE A 9 2.15 1.48 -20.21
N LYS A 10 2.66 0.42 -20.86
CA LYS A 10 4.09 0.06 -20.80
C LYS A 10 5.01 1.09 -21.45
N MET A 11 4.60 1.70 -22.57
CA MET A 11 5.42 2.67 -23.29
C MET A 11 5.43 4.04 -22.59
N ALA A 12 4.32 4.47 -22.01
CA ALA A 12 4.26 5.64 -21.11
C ALA A 12 5.08 5.41 -19.83
N PHE A 13 5.00 4.20 -19.24
CA PHE A 13 5.81 3.80 -18.09
C PHE A 13 7.31 3.81 -18.39
N LEU A 14 7.73 3.28 -19.55
CA LEU A 14 9.13 3.27 -19.96
C LEU A 14 9.65 4.67 -20.32
N LEU A 15 8.84 5.52 -20.97
CA LEU A 15 9.23 6.90 -21.25
C LEU A 15 9.35 7.73 -19.97
N GLN A 16 8.41 7.60 -19.01
CA GLN A 16 8.48 8.27 -17.71
C GLN A 16 9.71 7.84 -16.91
N LEU A 17 10.00 6.54 -16.85
CA LEU A 17 11.18 5.99 -16.15
C LEU A 17 12.52 6.57 -16.65
N ILE A 18 12.60 6.92 -17.94
CA ILE A 18 13.83 7.45 -18.56
C ILE A 18 14.00 8.95 -18.29
N THR A 19 12.91 9.74 -18.27
CA THR A 19 12.96 11.20 -17.99
C THR A 19 13.02 11.56 -16.50
N GLN A 20 12.57 10.66 -15.62
CA GLN A 20 12.39 10.88 -14.17
C GLN A 20 13.65 10.61 -13.33
N LYS A 21 14.67 9.99 -13.93
CA LYS A 21 15.86 9.45 -13.25
C LYS A 21 16.68 10.46 -12.44
N PRO A 22 16.95 11.71 -12.88
CA PRO A 22 17.84 12.61 -12.13
C PRO A 22 17.18 13.28 -10.91
N ASP A 23 15.89 13.59 -10.97
CA ASP A 23 15.16 14.24 -9.88
C ASP A 23 14.72 13.24 -8.81
N PHE A 24 14.31 12.04 -9.23
CA PHE A 24 14.00 10.94 -8.30
C PHE A 24 15.20 10.54 -7.44
N LEU A 25 16.42 10.56 -8.01
CA LEU A 25 17.65 10.26 -7.26
C LEU A 25 17.98 11.32 -6.20
N LYS A 26 17.56 12.58 -6.39
CA LYS A 26 17.73 13.63 -5.37
C LYS A 26 16.77 13.40 -4.21
N MET A 27 15.49 13.13 -4.48
CA MET A 27 14.48 12.84 -3.45
C MET A 27 14.74 11.51 -2.72
N LEU A 28 15.36 10.53 -3.39
CA LEU A 28 15.80 9.28 -2.75
C LEU A 28 16.91 9.48 -1.72
N ARG A 29 17.54 10.65 -1.63
CA ARG A 29 18.57 10.92 -0.62
C ARG A 29 17.94 11.15 0.76
N ASP A 30 16.68 11.55 0.81
CA ASP A 30 15.97 11.73 2.07
C ASP A 30 15.70 10.39 2.73
N GLU A 31 16.24 10.22 3.94
CA GLU A 31 16.07 9.02 4.75
C GLU A 31 14.59 8.66 4.98
N TRP A 32 13.73 9.66 5.14
CA TRP A 32 12.29 9.48 5.34
C TRP A 32 11.60 8.87 4.12
N VAL A 33 11.99 9.28 2.92
CA VAL A 33 11.46 8.73 1.66
C VAL A 33 11.87 7.27 1.51
N ILE A 34 13.14 6.94 1.80
CA ILE A 34 13.63 5.57 1.79
C ILE A 34 12.83 4.71 2.77
N VAL A 35 12.68 5.16 4.02
CA VAL A 35 11.96 4.42 5.07
C VAL A 35 10.50 4.20 4.66
N GLN A 36 9.83 5.22 4.13
CA GLN A 36 8.45 5.08 3.64
C GLN A 36 8.34 4.02 2.53
N LEU A 37 9.26 4.02 1.55
CA LEU A 37 9.26 3.04 0.45
C LEU A 37 9.57 1.63 0.94
N LEU A 38 10.49 1.47 1.89
CA LEU A 38 10.81 0.17 2.49
C LEU A 38 9.62 -0.42 3.24
N ILE A 39 8.90 0.39 4.01
CA ILE A 39 7.69 -0.04 4.73
C ILE A 39 6.63 -0.53 3.74
N GLN A 40 6.36 0.24 2.67
CA GLN A 40 5.32 -0.13 1.71
C GLN A 40 5.68 -1.37 0.88
N THR A 41 6.94 -1.47 0.42
CA THR A 41 7.40 -2.63 -0.36
C THR A 41 7.49 -3.91 0.50
N GLY A 42 7.92 -3.80 1.76
CA GLY A 42 7.90 -4.90 2.72
C GLY A 42 6.48 -5.36 3.03
N GLY A 43 5.56 -4.43 3.28
CA GLY A 43 4.14 -4.72 3.46
C GLY A 43 3.51 -5.41 2.24
N LEU A 44 3.84 -4.96 1.03
CA LEU A 44 3.37 -5.58 -0.21
C LEU A 44 3.87 -7.02 -0.35
N GLY A 45 5.16 -7.27 -0.05
CA GLY A 45 5.73 -8.62 -0.08
C GLY A 45 5.02 -9.59 0.88
N LEU A 46 4.77 -9.15 2.12
CA LEU A 46 4.00 -9.92 3.10
C LEU A 46 2.60 -10.24 2.60
N LEU A 47 1.91 -9.25 2.02
CA LEU A 47 0.53 -9.38 1.61
C LEU A 47 0.36 -10.23 0.34
N LEU A 48 1.34 -10.23 -0.56
CA LEU A 48 1.39 -11.17 -1.70
C LEU A 48 1.46 -12.62 -1.21
N GLY A 49 2.32 -12.90 -0.21
CA GLY A 49 2.36 -14.21 0.45
C GLY A 49 1.03 -14.59 1.10
N ALA A 50 0.41 -13.65 1.80
CA ALA A 50 -0.91 -13.80 2.41
C ALA A 50 -2.02 -14.09 1.38
N THR A 51 -1.94 -13.50 0.18
CA THR A 51 -2.91 -13.72 -0.90
C THR A 51 -2.85 -15.13 -1.46
N VAL A 52 -1.63 -15.64 -1.73
CA VAL A 52 -1.42 -17.02 -2.20
C VAL A 52 -1.97 -18.02 -1.19
N PHE A 53 -1.75 -17.73 0.09
CA PHE A 53 -2.24 -18.55 1.18
C PHE A 53 -3.77 -18.50 1.31
N SER A 54 -4.37 -17.30 1.26
CA SER A 54 -5.82 -17.12 1.29
C SER A 54 -6.51 -17.87 0.16
N PHE A 55 -5.93 -17.87 -1.04
CA PHE A 55 -6.43 -18.65 -2.17
C PHE A 55 -6.43 -20.17 -1.91
N ARG A 56 -5.37 -20.69 -1.27
CA ARG A 56 -5.31 -22.11 -0.86
C ARG A 56 -6.35 -22.44 0.20
N LEU A 57 -6.60 -21.53 1.15
CA LEU A 57 -7.61 -21.71 2.20
C LEU A 57 -9.02 -21.79 1.59
N ILE A 58 -9.39 -20.85 0.71
CA ILE A 58 -10.71 -20.84 0.05
C ILE A 58 -10.97 -22.14 -0.73
N ARG A 59 -9.95 -22.69 -1.41
CA ARG A 59 -10.10 -23.92 -2.19
C ARG A 59 -10.21 -25.19 -1.36
N THR A 60 -9.60 -25.21 -0.17
CA THR A 60 -9.49 -26.42 0.67
C THR A 60 -10.52 -26.44 1.80
N TRP A 61 -11.25 -25.34 2.00
CA TRP A 61 -12.23 -25.21 3.07
C TRP A 61 -13.40 -26.21 2.88
N SER A 62 -13.64 -27.04 3.90
CA SER A 62 -14.77 -27.96 3.96
C SER A 62 -15.49 -27.83 5.31
N GLU A 63 -16.73 -27.35 5.30
CA GLU A 63 -17.50 -27.00 6.53
C GLU A 63 -17.89 -28.20 7.40
N ASN A 64 -17.93 -29.42 6.84
CA ASN A 64 -18.58 -30.58 7.48
C ASN A 64 -17.64 -31.61 8.13
N HIS A 65 -16.32 -31.37 8.20
CA HIS A 65 -15.38 -32.40 8.67
C HIS A 65 -14.39 -31.87 9.71
N HIS A 66 -14.46 -32.41 10.94
CA HIS A 66 -13.43 -32.26 11.99
C HIS A 66 -12.20 -33.13 11.68
N SER A 67 -11.57 -32.89 10.53
CA SER A 67 -10.36 -33.61 10.10
C SER A 67 -9.09 -32.87 10.56
N GLU A 68 -7.95 -33.56 10.65
CA GLU A 68 -6.65 -32.93 10.97
C GLU A 68 -6.28 -31.78 10.01
N VAL A 69 -6.80 -31.83 8.77
CA VAL A 69 -6.64 -30.77 7.78
C VAL A 69 -7.32 -29.48 8.24
N GLN A 70 -8.51 -29.58 8.83
CA GLN A 70 -9.26 -28.43 9.34
C GLN A 70 -8.52 -27.74 10.50
N ILE A 71 -7.98 -28.51 11.45
CA ILE A 71 -7.18 -27.96 12.57
C ILE A 71 -5.95 -27.22 12.06
N ARG A 72 -5.29 -27.74 11.00
CA ARG A 72 -4.16 -27.05 10.36
C ARG A 72 -4.62 -25.75 9.69
N LEU A 73 -5.76 -25.73 9.00
CA LEU A 73 -6.32 -24.54 8.36
C LEU A 73 -6.71 -23.45 9.37
N GLU A 74 -7.21 -23.82 10.55
CA GLU A 74 -7.51 -22.87 11.63
C GLU A 74 -6.25 -22.15 12.12
N ARG A 75 -5.18 -22.90 12.47
CA ARG A 75 -3.88 -22.30 12.87
C ARG A 75 -3.32 -21.37 11.80
N GLN A 76 -3.49 -21.78 10.55
CA GLN A 76 -3.11 -21.02 9.38
C GLN A 76 -3.89 -19.69 9.28
N SER A 77 -5.20 -19.69 9.56
CA SER A 77 -6.01 -18.47 9.62
C SER A 77 -5.55 -17.51 10.72
N TYR A 78 -5.09 -17.99 11.88
CA TYR A 78 -4.51 -17.14 12.93
C TYR A 78 -3.25 -16.43 12.45
N LEU A 79 -2.36 -17.15 11.74
CA LEU A 79 -1.15 -16.57 11.16
C LEU A 79 -1.50 -15.49 10.12
N LEU A 80 -2.51 -15.73 9.28
CA LEU A 80 -2.97 -14.74 8.31
C LEU A 80 -3.50 -13.48 8.99
N GLY A 81 -4.28 -13.61 10.06
CA GLY A 81 -4.74 -12.49 10.88
C GLY A 81 -3.58 -11.66 11.43
N ALA A 82 -2.53 -12.32 11.92
CA ALA A 82 -1.32 -11.65 12.42
C ALA A 82 -0.56 -10.89 11.31
N VAL A 83 -0.42 -11.48 10.12
CA VAL A 83 0.21 -10.81 8.96
C VAL A 83 -0.58 -9.57 8.56
N LEU A 84 -1.91 -9.67 8.47
CA LEU A 84 -2.77 -8.53 8.13
C LEU A 84 -2.73 -7.43 9.20
N ALA A 85 -2.61 -7.79 10.48
CA ALA A 85 -2.41 -6.82 11.55
C ALA A 85 -1.07 -6.10 11.44
N LEU A 86 0.01 -6.82 11.10
CA LEU A 86 1.31 -6.21 10.85
C LEU A 86 1.27 -5.26 9.65
N VAL A 87 0.59 -5.65 8.56
CA VAL A 87 0.44 -4.80 7.38
C VAL A 87 -0.41 -3.56 7.68
N PHE A 88 -1.47 -3.68 8.48
CA PHE A 88 -2.23 -2.53 8.96
C PHE A 88 -1.34 -1.52 9.69
N TRP A 89 -0.55 -1.96 10.66
CA TRP A 89 0.37 -1.09 11.38
C TRP A 89 1.43 -0.47 10.45
N SER A 90 1.96 -1.25 9.52
CA SER A 90 2.89 -0.76 8.50
C SER A 90 2.27 0.36 7.66
N GLN A 91 0.97 0.25 7.32
CA GLN A 91 0.29 1.30 6.57
C GLN A 91 -0.05 2.53 7.39
N ALA A 92 -0.37 2.36 8.68
CA ALA A 92 -0.56 3.49 9.58
C ALA A 92 0.74 4.29 9.72
N LEU A 93 1.87 3.60 9.91
CA LEU A 93 3.21 4.20 9.93
C LEU A 93 3.54 4.87 8.59
N SER A 94 3.23 4.23 7.47
CA SER A 94 3.48 4.79 6.13
C SER A 94 2.71 6.09 5.89
N LEU A 95 1.46 6.18 6.34
CA LEU A 95 0.67 7.41 6.26
C LEU A 95 1.29 8.53 7.10
N LEU A 96 1.71 8.22 8.33
CA LEU A 96 2.34 9.19 9.21
C LEU A 96 3.65 9.73 8.62
N PHE A 97 4.51 8.85 8.12
CA PHE A 97 5.74 9.25 7.45
C PHE A 97 5.47 10.04 6.18
N PHE A 98 4.48 9.65 5.38
CA PHE A 98 4.09 10.43 4.20
C PHE A 98 3.67 11.86 4.56
N LEU A 99 2.83 12.03 5.58
CA LEU A 99 2.42 13.36 6.05
C LEU A 99 3.60 14.16 6.60
N HIS A 100 4.51 13.52 7.33
CA HIS A 100 5.72 14.18 7.84
C HIS A 100 6.64 14.64 6.70
N THR A 101 6.91 13.75 5.74
CA THR A 101 7.72 14.03 4.55
C THR A 101 7.12 15.18 3.74
N VAL A 102 5.81 15.15 3.48
CA VAL A 102 5.11 16.23 2.78
C VAL A 102 5.10 17.53 3.57
N ASN A 103 5.00 17.51 4.90
CA ASN A 103 4.87 18.75 5.67
C ASN A 103 6.21 19.45 5.98
N VAL A 104 7.29 18.69 6.20
CA VAL A 104 8.57 19.21 6.68
C VAL A 104 9.63 19.21 5.58
N HIS A 105 9.80 18.08 4.88
CA HIS A 105 10.94 17.92 3.98
C HIS A 105 10.66 18.43 2.57
N LEU A 106 9.46 18.19 2.04
CA LEU A 106 9.11 18.64 0.69
C LEU A 106 8.76 20.13 0.63
N THR A 107 8.39 20.76 1.76
CA THR A 107 8.12 22.22 1.83
C THR A 107 9.41 23.02 1.71
N GLU A 108 10.52 22.51 2.25
CA GLU A 108 11.85 23.13 2.11
C GLU A 108 12.46 22.90 0.72
N GLN A 109 12.10 21.81 0.04
CA GLN A 109 12.68 21.45 -1.26
C GLN A 109 11.91 22.00 -2.47
N ILE A 110 10.68 22.49 -2.30
CA ILE A 110 9.81 22.90 -3.40
C ILE A 110 9.40 24.36 -3.23
N GLU A 111 9.82 25.20 -4.18
CA GLU A 111 9.50 26.64 -4.21
C GLU A 111 7.98 26.87 -4.26
N GLY A 112 7.48 27.74 -3.38
CA GLY A 112 6.06 28.15 -3.35
C GLY A 112 5.12 27.27 -2.54
N ALA A 113 5.61 26.22 -1.87
CA ALA A 113 4.79 25.37 -1.01
C ALA A 113 5.05 25.61 0.49
N MET A 114 4.36 26.61 1.06
CA MET A 114 4.44 26.94 2.51
C MET A 114 3.77 25.90 3.43
N CYS A 115 3.01 24.94 2.89
CA CYS A 115 2.27 23.96 3.68
C CYS A 115 2.02 22.67 2.88
N ALA A 116 1.68 21.59 3.59
CA ALA A 116 1.38 20.29 3.00
C ALA A 116 0.36 20.33 1.84
N LYS A 117 -0.64 21.23 1.92
CA LYS A 117 -1.65 21.42 0.86
C LYS A 117 -1.01 21.83 -0.47
N GLY A 118 0.00 22.69 -0.43
CA GLY A 118 0.72 23.13 -1.62
C GLY A 118 1.37 21.94 -2.33
N ILE A 119 2.02 21.06 -1.56
CA ILE A 119 2.75 19.90 -2.10
C ILE A 119 1.81 18.83 -2.64
N LEU A 120 0.74 18.53 -1.91
CA LEU A 120 -0.30 17.59 -2.35
C LEU A 120 -0.99 18.04 -3.64
N GLY A 121 -1.00 19.35 -3.91
CA GLY A 121 -1.57 19.96 -5.11
C GLY A 121 -0.59 20.22 -6.25
N LEU A 122 0.69 19.86 -6.12
CA LEU A 122 1.69 20.06 -7.18
C LEU A 122 1.48 19.14 -8.38
N ASN A 123 0.92 17.96 -8.14
CA ASN A 123 0.67 16.96 -9.16
C ASN A 123 -0.73 16.37 -8.98
N ASP A 124 -1.23 15.74 -10.05
CA ASP A 124 -2.54 15.07 -10.03
C ASP A 124 -2.55 13.81 -9.15
N PHE A 125 -1.40 13.41 -8.59
CA PHE A 125 -1.25 12.16 -7.82
C PHE A 125 -1.26 12.35 -6.30
N GLY A 126 -1.00 13.55 -5.78
CA GLY A 126 -0.86 13.79 -4.34
C GLY A 126 -2.14 13.53 -3.56
N TYR A 127 -3.24 14.19 -3.94
CA TYR A 127 -4.55 13.96 -3.32
C TYR A 127 -5.08 12.52 -3.49
N PRO A 128 -5.02 11.91 -4.70
CA PRO A 128 -5.40 10.50 -4.85
C PRO A 128 -4.58 9.55 -3.99
N LEU A 129 -3.27 9.77 -3.84
CA LEU A 129 -2.41 8.95 -2.99
C LEU A 129 -2.82 9.05 -1.51
N LEU A 130 -3.08 10.27 -1.01
CA LEU A 130 -3.55 10.46 0.37
C LEU A 130 -4.89 9.76 0.61
N PHE A 131 -5.83 9.92 -0.31
CA PHE A 131 -7.13 9.24 -0.22
C PHE A 131 -6.99 7.72 -0.26
N LEU A 132 -6.11 7.20 -1.12
CA LEU A 132 -5.85 5.77 -1.23
C LEU A 132 -5.27 5.18 0.06
N LYS A 133 -4.36 5.89 0.74
CA LYS A 133 -3.81 5.49 2.04
C LYS A 133 -4.88 5.38 3.12
N LEU A 134 -5.79 6.36 3.18
CA LEU A 134 -6.91 6.35 4.12
C LEU A 134 -7.89 5.21 3.80
N LEU A 135 -8.20 5.01 2.53
CA LEU A 135 -9.06 3.93 2.07
C LEU A 135 -8.44 2.56 2.39
N ALA A 136 -7.13 2.42 2.21
CA ALA A 136 -6.37 1.22 2.58
C ALA A 136 -6.49 0.91 4.06
N LEU A 137 -6.23 1.90 4.93
CA LEU A 137 -6.42 1.74 6.38
C LEU A 137 -7.86 1.30 6.71
N GLY A 138 -8.87 1.86 6.05
CA GLY A 138 -10.26 1.45 6.19
C GLY A 138 -10.46 -0.04 5.87
N PHE A 139 -10.00 -0.51 4.70
CA PHE A 139 -10.11 -1.92 4.30
C PHE A 139 -9.38 -2.88 5.24
N TYR A 140 -8.18 -2.53 5.69
CA TYR A 140 -7.43 -3.34 6.65
C TYR A 140 -8.13 -3.39 8.02
N SER A 141 -8.71 -2.27 8.45
CA SER A 141 -9.47 -2.21 9.71
C SER A 141 -10.72 -3.09 9.62
N LEU A 142 -11.45 -3.04 8.51
CA LEU A 142 -12.61 -3.91 8.26
C LEU A 142 -12.21 -5.39 8.33
N TYR A 143 -11.09 -5.79 7.70
CA TYR A 143 -10.58 -7.15 7.80
C TYR A 143 -10.32 -7.57 9.25
N LEU A 144 -9.61 -6.73 10.02
CA LEU A 144 -9.25 -7.05 11.41
C LEU A 144 -10.48 -7.14 12.31
N ILE A 145 -11.46 -6.28 12.12
CA ILE A 145 -12.74 -6.32 12.84
C ILE A 145 -13.47 -7.63 12.52
N SER A 146 -13.59 -7.99 11.24
CA SER A 146 -14.20 -9.27 10.84
C SER A 146 -13.46 -10.47 11.42
N ASN A 147 -12.12 -10.46 11.40
CA ASN A 147 -11.28 -11.50 11.98
C ASN A 147 -11.45 -11.61 13.51
N HIS A 148 -11.66 -10.49 14.19
CA HIS A 148 -11.91 -10.47 15.63
C HIS A 148 -13.27 -11.05 16.00
N PHE A 149 -14.32 -10.74 15.23
CA PHE A 149 -15.65 -11.34 15.42
C PHE A 149 -15.64 -12.84 15.11
N ASP A 150 -14.99 -13.26 14.03
CA ASP A 150 -14.91 -14.66 13.63
C ASP A 150 -14.18 -15.53 14.68
N ASN A 151 -13.16 -14.99 15.36
CA ASN A 151 -12.46 -15.69 16.44
C ASN A 151 -13.26 -15.80 17.76
N ARG A 152 -14.38 -15.07 17.90
CA ARG A 152 -15.23 -15.12 19.11
C ARG A 152 -16.31 -16.18 19.04
N GLU A 153 -16.67 -16.62 17.84
CA GLU A 153 -17.73 -17.60 17.64
C GLU A 153 -17.14 -18.94 17.17
N PRO A 154 -17.32 -20.05 17.93
CA PRO A 154 -16.78 -21.36 17.57
C PRO A 154 -17.24 -21.91 16.21
N GLY A 155 -18.33 -21.37 15.67
CA GLY A 155 -18.91 -21.80 14.40
C GLY A 155 -18.28 -21.17 13.15
N TYR A 156 -17.34 -20.21 13.30
CA TYR A 156 -16.67 -19.50 12.21
C TYR A 156 -17.58 -19.10 11.02
N PRO A 157 -18.76 -18.47 11.25
CA PRO A 157 -19.76 -18.26 10.20
C PRO A 157 -19.31 -17.35 9.04
N LEU A 158 -18.19 -16.63 9.19
CA LEU A 158 -17.69 -15.63 8.23
C LEU A 158 -16.46 -16.12 7.43
N THR A 159 -16.03 -17.36 7.64
CA THR A 159 -14.73 -17.87 7.14
C THR A 159 -14.53 -17.82 5.63
N PRO A 160 -15.51 -17.99 4.72
CA PRO A 160 -15.21 -17.81 3.29
C PRO A 160 -15.14 -16.32 2.90
N PHE A 161 -15.96 -15.47 3.52
CA PHE A 161 -16.06 -14.05 3.14
C PHE A 161 -14.82 -13.25 3.57
N LYS A 162 -14.23 -13.55 4.74
CA LYS A 162 -13.03 -12.85 5.21
C LYS A 162 -11.84 -12.98 4.26
N PHE A 163 -11.64 -14.16 3.66
CA PHE A 163 -10.51 -14.40 2.76
C PHE A 163 -10.68 -13.69 1.41
N TRP A 164 -11.92 -13.44 0.98
CA TRP A 164 -12.19 -12.63 -0.20
C TRP A 164 -11.74 -11.18 -0.03
N LEU A 165 -11.79 -10.65 1.20
CA LEU A 165 -11.38 -9.28 1.52
C LEU A 165 -9.85 -9.06 1.42
N VAL A 166 -9.05 -10.15 1.41
CA VAL A 166 -7.59 -10.06 1.24
C VAL A 166 -7.22 -9.62 -0.18
N PHE A 167 -7.94 -10.10 -1.21
CA PHE A 167 -7.65 -9.73 -2.60
C PHE A 167 -7.76 -8.22 -2.90
N PRO A 168 -8.86 -7.52 -2.56
CA PRO A 168 -8.95 -6.08 -2.77
C PRO A 168 -7.92 -5.34 -1.90
N ALA A 169 -7.60 -5.81 -0.69
CA ALA A 169 -6.55 -5.22 0.14
C ALA A 169 -5.17 -5.27 -0.56
N THR A 170 -4.86 -6.38 -1.25
CA THR A 170 -3.63 -6.53 -2.03
C THR A 170 -3.55 -5.61 -3.23
N VAL A 171 -4.63 -5.54 -4.00
CA VAL A 171 -4.70 -4.61 -5.15
C VAL A 171 -4.54 -3.17 -4.67
N LEU A 172 -5.18 -2.82 -3.56
CA LEU A 172 -5.14 -1.49 -2.99
C LEU A 172 -3.74 -1.09 -2.51
N LEU A 173 -3.01 -2.00 -1.87
CA LEU A 173 -1.61 -1.77 -1.47
C LEU A 173 -0.67 -1.65 -2.66
N ALA A 174 -0.89 -2.45 -3.71
CA ALA A 174 -0.11 -2.35 -4.94
C ALA A 174 -0.32 -0.99 -5.63
N LEU A 175 -1.57 -0.49 -5.63
CA LEU A 175 -1.90 0.85 -6.13
C LEU A 175 -1.27 1.95 -5.28
N ASP A 176 -1.23 1.80 -3.95
CA ASP A 176 -0.56 2.74 -3.03
C ASP A 176 0.93 2.87 -3.33
N VAL A 177 1.62 1.75 -3.49
CA VAL A 177 3.02 1.70 -3.87
C VAL A 177 3.23 2.38 -5.24
N TYR A 178 2.40 2.01 -6.23
CA TYR A 178 2.50 2.56 -7.58
C TYR A 178 2.31 4.08 -7.60
N LEU A 179 1.25 4.59 -6.97
CA LEU A 179 1.00 6.03 -6.88
C LEU A 179 2.07 6.75 -6.06
N GLY A 180 2.63 6.11 -5.03
CA GLY A 180 3.76 6.64 -4.27
C GLY A 180 4.99 6.89 -5.14
N PHE A 181 5.35 5.93 -5.99
CA PHE A 181 6.45 6.10 -6.95
C PHE A 181 6.16 7.20 -7.99
N GLN A 182 4.92 7.28 -8.49
CA GLN A 182 4.53 8.30 -9.47
C GLN A 182 4.51 9.71 -8.86
N PHE A 183 4.00 9.85 -7.64
CA PHE A 183 4.00 11.10 -6.90
C PHE A 183 5.43 11.63 -6.72
N LEU A 184 6.34 10.76 -6.25
CA LEU A 184 7.71 11.17 -5.95
C LEU A 184 8.47 11.61 -7.19
N GLY A 185 8.43 10.87 -8.30
CA GLY A 185 9.22 11.31 -9.46
C GLY A 185 8.53 12.27 -10.42
N THR A 186 7.24 12.58 -10.24
CA THR A 186 6.64 13.77 -10.90
C THR A 186 6.89 15.06 -10.11
N SER A 187 7.26 14.95 -8.83
CA SER A 187 7.62 16.11 -8.01
C SER A 187 8.98 16.65 -8.46
N ARG A 188 9.02 17.94 -8.84
CA ARG A 188 10.26 18.61 -9.27
C ARG A 188 10.93 19.30 -8.08
N PRO A 189 12.20 19.01 -7.78
CA PRO A 189 12.95 19.74 -6.77
C PRO A 189 13.27 21.17 -7.24
N ALA A 190 13.37 22.12 -6.32
CA ALA A 190 13.75 23.50 -6.61
C ALA A 190 15.08 23.57 -7.39
N SER A 191 15.12 24.40 -8.44
CA SER A 191 16.26 24.48 -9.36
C SER A 191 17.39 25.41 -8.89
N SER A 192 17.27 26.08 -7.73
CA SER A 192 18.30 27.02 -7.25
C SER A 192 18.58 26.88 -5.74
N PRO A 193 19.86 26.87 -5.30
CA PRO A 193 20.22 26.86 -3.88
C PRO A 193 20.07 28.24 -3.20
N LEU A 194 19.50 29.26 -3.87
CA LEU A 194 19.40 30.63 -3.38
C LEU A 194 17.97 31.06 -3.01
N ALA A 195 16.96 30.20 -3.21
CA ALA A 195 15.56 30.48 -2.87
C ALA A 195 15.15 30.01 -1.46
N ALA A 196 16.07 29.41 -0.70
CA ALA A 196 15.85 28.90 0.66
C ALA A 196 16.29 29.88 1.77
N VAL A 197 16.26 31.19 1.49
CA VAL A 197 16.52 32.27 2.46
C VAL A 197 15.34 33.21 2.53
#